data_AF-A0A1H7YLT9-F1
#
_entry.id   AF-A0A1H7YLT9-F1
#
_cell.length_a   1.000
_cell.length_b   1.000
_cell.length_c   1.000
_cell.angle_alpha   90.00
_cell.angle_beta   90.00
_cell.angle_gamma   90.00
#
_symmetry.space_group_name_H-M   'P 1'
#
loop_
_entity.id
_entity.type
_entity.pdbx_description
1 polymer ?
#
loop_
_entity_poly.entity_id
_entity_poly.type
_entity_poly.pdbx_seq_one_letter_code
_entity_poly.pdbx_strand_id
1 'polypeptide(L)' 'MYRNLLVAVAHFPDRGHAIEQLARTNEEFCTLCTDLAEAKAALLHWEQSSSPVKDDRILEYRSLMNELAAEVEATLDRYR' A
#
# COMPACT_ATOMS: atom_id res chain seq x y z
N MET A 1 7.52 -9.27 10.99
CA MET A 1 7.11 -8.11 10.17
C MET A 1 5.63 -8.23 9.89
N TYR A 2 4.84 -7.18 10.13
CA TYR A 2 3.40 -7.21 9.88
C TYR A 2 3.12 -7.39 8.38
N ARG A 3 2.04 -8.11 8.04
CA ARG A 3 1.73 -8.50 6.64
C ARG A 3 1.49 -7.30 5.72
N ASN A 4 0.99 -6.19 6.28
CA ASN A 4 0.82 -4.92 5.58
C ASN A 4 2.16 -4.29 5.15
N LEU A 5 3.20 -4.36 6.00
CA LEU A 5 4.52 -3.80 5.66
C LEU A 5 5.17 -4.53 4.48
N LEU A 6 4.91 -5.83 4.30
CA LEU A 6 5.41 -6.57 3.13
C LEU A 6 4.93 -5.97 1.81
N VAL A 7 3.72 -5.41 1.77
CA VAL A 7 3.21 -4.76 0.56
C VAL A 7 4.01 -3.49 0.29
N ALA A 8 4.17 -2.61 1.29
CA ALA A 8 4.99 -1.41 1.15
C ALA A 8 6.44 -1.73 0.73
N VAL A 9 7.07 -2.73 1.36
CA VAL A 9 8.43 -3.18 1.01
C VAL A 9 8.50 -3.69 -0.44
N ALA A 10 7.48 -4.41 -0.91
CA ALA A 10 7.43 -4.86 -2.29
C ALA A 10 7.27 -3.72 -3.31
N HIS A 11 6.62 -2.61 -2.92
CA HIS A 11 6.52 -1.39 -3.73
C HIS A 11 7.83 -0.57 -3.70
N PHE A 12 8.57 -0.61 -2.60
CA PHE A 12 9.80 0.17 -2.40
C PHE A 12 10.96 -0.72 -1.91
N PRO A 13 11.48 -1.63 -2.77
CA PRO A 13 12.45 -2.64 -2.35
C PRO A 13 13.73 -2.05 -1.74
N ASP A 14 14.19 -0.90 -2.25
CA ASP A 14 15.39 -0.22 -1.77
C ASP A 14 15.19 0.52 -0.43
N ARG A 15 13.95 0.64 0.04
CA ARG A 15 13.58 1.39 1.26
C ARG A 15 13.09 0.49 2.39
N GLY A 16 13.27 -0.84 2.28
CA GLY A 16 12.70 -1.80 3.24
C GLY A 16 13.07 -1.54 4.70
N HIS A 17 14.34 -1.20 4.98
CA HIS A 17 14.78 -0.89 6.33
C HIS A 17 14.13 0.39 6.88
N ALA A 18 13.99 1.44 6.05
CA ALA A 18 13.35 2.69 6.45
C ALA A 18 11.86 2.48 6.76
N ILE A 19 11.16 1.67 5.95
CA ILE A 19 9.78 1.27 6.19
C ILE A 19 9.64 0.57 7.54
N GLU A 20 10.49 -0.41 7.83
CA GLU A 20 10.45 -1.14 9.10
C GLU A 20 10.74 -0.25 10.32
N GLN A 21 11.69 0.68 10.22
CA GLN A 21 12.03 1.59 11.32
C GLN A 21 10.89 2.57 11.58
N LEU A 22 10.42 3.25 10.53
CA LEU A 22 9.37 4.24 10.64
C LEU A 22 8.06 3.63 11.17
N ALA A 23 7.69 2.45 10.68
CA ALA A 23 6.49 1.74 11.12
C ALA A 23 6.52 1.38 12.62
N ARG A 24 7.70 1.20 13.24
CA ARG A 24 7.79 0.90 14.68
C ARG A 24 7.46 2.10 15.57
N THR A 25 7.64 3.32 15.06
CA THR A 25 7.56 4.55 15.85
C THR A 25 6.47 5.51 15.38
N ASN A 26 5.87 5.26 14.20
CA ASN A 26 4.85 6.10 13.61
C ASN A 26 3.61 5.27 13.26
N GLU A 27 2.57 5.42 14.09
CA GLU A 27 1.29 4.72 13.93
C GLU A 27 0.54 5.17 12.67
N GLU A 28 0.59 6.46 12.33
CA GLU A 28 -0.01 7.00 11.10
C GLU A 28 0.61 6.36 9.85
N PHE A 29 1.93 6.21 9.82
CA PHE A 29 2.62 5.49 8.75
C PHE A 29 2.26 3.99 8.70
N CYS A 30 2.05 3.36 9.86
CA CYS A 30 1.55 1.99 9.94
C CYS A 30 0.15 1.85 9.35
N THR A 31 -0.75 2.79 9.64
CA THR A 31 -2.10 2.86 9.06
C THR A 31 -2.00 3.03 7.54
N LEU A 32 -1.18 3.95 7.06
CA LEU A 32 -0.96 4.16 5.63
C LEU A 32 -0.46 2.87 4.91
N CYS A 33 0.47 2.14 5.52
CA CYS A 33 0.92 0.84 4.98
C CYS A 33 -0.20 -0.22 5.00
N THR A 34 -1.11 -0.14 5.96
CA THR A 34 -2.29 -1.02 6.05
C THR A 34 -3.26 -0.73 4.92
N ASP A 35 -3.59 0.54 4.69
CA ASP A 35 -4.47 0.97 3.62
C ASP A 35 -3.94 0.53 2.25
N LEU A 36 -2.64 0.68 2.01
CA LEU A 36 -2.00 0.20 0.78
C LEU A 36 -2.14 -1.33 0.61
N ALA A 37 -1.98 -2.07 1.70
CA ALA A 37 -2.12 -3.53 1.67
C ALA A 37 -3.56 -3.97 1.43
N GLU A 38 -4.54 -3.27 2.02
CA GLU A 38 -5.96 -3.52 1.83
C GLU A 38 -6.41 -3.18 0.41
N ALA A 39 -5.99 -2.04 -0.13
CA ALA A 39 -6.25 -1.66 -1.52
C ALA A 39 -5.69 -2.72 -2.50
N LYS A 40 -4.48 -3.23 -2.26
CA LYS A 40 -3.91 -4.33 -3.06
C LYS A 40 -4.71 -5.62 -2.94
N ALA A 41 -5.14 -5.99 -1.74
CA ALA A 41 -5.96 -7.18 -1.54
C ALA A 41 -7.31 -7.06 -2.25
N ALA A 42 -7.94 -5.89 -2.20
CA ALA A 42 -9.18 -5.61 -2.92
C ALA A 42 -8.98 -5.65 -4.43
N LEU A 43 -7.89 -5.06 -4.96
CA LEU A 43 -7.57 -5.15 -6.38
C LEU A 43 -7.45 -6.61 -6.85
N LEU A 44 -6.68 -7.43 -6.13
CA LEU A 44 -6.52 -8.85 -6.45
C LEU A 44 -7.84 -9.62 -6.40
N HIS A 45 -8.72 -9.27 -5.47
CA HIS A 45 -10.07 -9.83 -5.39
C HIS A 45 -10.89 -9.46 -6.63
N TRP A 46 -10.91 -8.19 -7.03
CA TRP A 46 -11.65 -7.74 -8.20
C TRP A 46 -11.09 -8.29 -9.51
N GLU A 47 -9.77 -8.43 -9.64
CA GLU A 47 -9.12 -9.08 -10.79
C GLU A 47 -9.59 -10.53 -11.01
N GLN A 48 -10.05 -11.21 -9.96
CA GLN A 48 -10.60 -12.57 -10.00
C GLN A 48 -12.13 -12.63 -10.00
N SER A 49 -12.80 -11.49 -9.84
CA SER A 49 -14.25 -11.41 -9.76
C SER A 49 -14.91 -11.72 -11.12
N SER A 50 -16.14 -12.22 -11.07
CA SER A 50 -17.06 -12.33 -12.22
C SER A 50 -18.15 -11.25 -12.20
N SER A 51 -18.04 -10.29 -11.29
CA SER A 51 -19.02 -9.20 -11.15
C SER A 51 -19.01 -8.28 -12.38
N PRO A 52 -20.17 -7.78 -12.82
CA PRO A 52 -20.24 -6.82 -13.93
C PRO A 52 -19.55 -5.48 -13.63
N VAL A 53 -19.35 -5.14 -12.35
CA VAL A 53 -18.65 -3.90 -11.94
C VAL A 53 -17.13 -4.09 -11.75
N LYS A 54 -16.60 -5.25 -12.13
CA LYS A 54 -15.18 -5.60 -11.92
C LYS A 54 -14.23 -4.56 -12.50
N ASP A 55 -14.44 -4.16 -13.75
CA ASP A 55 -13.49 -3.28 -14.44
C ASP A 55 -13.43 -1.90 -13.77
N ASP A 56 -14.59 -1.37 -13.38
CA ASP A 56 -14.68 -0.11 -12.62
C ASP A 56 -13.96 -0.21 -11.26
N ARG A 57 -14.16 -1.32 -10.54
CA ARG A 57 -13.50 -1.56 -9.25
C ARG A 57 -11.98 -1.69 -9.41
N ILE A 58 -11.51 -2.39 -10.46
CA ILE A 58 -10.08 -2.50 -10.77
C ILE A 58 -9.47 -1.13 -11.02
N LEU A 59 -10.13 -0.28 -11.80
CA LEU A 59 -9.65 1.08 -12.08
C LEU A 59 -9.59 1.91 -10.78
N GLU A 60 -10.64 1.85 -9.97
CA GLU A 60 -10.70 2.55 -8.67
C GLU A 60 -9.56 2.13 -7.74
N TYR A 61 -9.39 0.82 -7.51
CA TYR A 61 -8.34 0.33 -6.61
C TYR A 61 -6.93 0.54 -7.16
N ARG A 62 -6.74 0.56 -8.48
CA ARG A 62 -5.45 0.96 -9.08
C ARG A 62 -5.13 2.43 -8.83
N SER A 63 -6.11 3.33 -8.97
CA SER A 63 -5.91 4.75 -8.63
C SER A 63 -5.56 4.92 -7.16
N LEU A 64 -6.35 4.30 -6.28
CA LEU A 64 -6.14 4.36 -4.84
C LEU A 64 -4.76 3.80 -4.44
N MET A 65 -4.32 2.68 -5.02
CA MET A 65 -2.97 2.15 -4.77
C MET A 65 -1.87 3.12 -5.19
N ASN A 66 -2.02 3.82 -6.32
CA ASN A 66 -1.03 4.80 -6.77
C ASN A 66 -0.97 6.00 -5.82
N GLU A 67 -2.12 6.49 -5.36
CA GLU A 67 -2.23 7.59 -4.40
C GLU A 67 -1.57 7.22 -3.06
N LEU A 68 -1.91 6.05 -2.51
CA LEU A 68 -1.33 5.54 -1.26
C LEU A 68 0.18 5.30 -1.39
N ALA A 69 0.64 4.75 -2.52
CA ALA A 69 2.07 4.56 -2.77
C ALA A 69 2.81 5.90 -2.82
N ALA A 70 2.25 6.91 -3.49
CA ALA A 70 2.84 8.25 -3.53
C ALA A 70 2.93 8.89 -2.13
N GLU A 71 1.92 8.66 -1.27
CA GLU A 71 1.94 9.14 0.11
C GLU A 71 2.98 8.41 0.99
N VAL A 72 3.14 7.09 0.79
CA VAL A 72 4.21 6.31 1.45
C VAL A 72 5.56 6.85 1.05
N GLU A 73 5.80 7.06 -0.25
CA GLU A 73 7.05 7.62 -0.77
C GLU A 73 7.34 9.00 -0.19
N ALA A 74 6.36 9.90 -0.22
CA ALA A 74 6.49 11.25 0.34
C ALA A 74 6.79 11.23 1.84
N THR A 75 6.20 10.28 2.58
CA THR A 75 6.44 10.13 4.02
C THR A 75 7.84 9.58 4.30
N LEU A 76 8.31 8.61 3.50
CA LEU A 76 9.67 8.10 3.58
C LEU A 76 10.71 9.17 3.22
N ASP A 77 10.43 10.04 2.26
CA ASP A 77 11.36 11.11 1.88
C ASP A 77 11.49 12.21 2.94
N ARG A 78 10.47 12.39 3.78
CA ARG A 78 10.51 13.26 4.97
C ARG A 78 11.24 12.59 6.14
N TYR A 79 11.26 11.26 6.18
CA TYR A 79 11.98 10.46 7.17
C TYR A 79 13.41 10.16 6.68
N ARG A 80 14.31 11.15 6.81
CA ARG A 80 15.74 11.01 6.51
C ARG A 80 16.57 10.69 7.75
#